data_AF-A0A822B038-F1
#
_entry.id   AF-A0A822B038-F1
#
_cell.length_a   1.000
_cell.length_b   1.000
_cell.length_c   1.000
_cell.angle_alpha   90.00
_cell.angle_beta   90.00
_cell.angle_gamma   90.00
#
_symmetry.space_group_name_H-M   'P 1'
#
loop_
_entity.id
_entity.type
_entity.pdbx_description
1 polymer ?
#
loop_
_entity_poly.entity_id
_entity_poly.type
_entity_poly.pdbx_seq_one_letter_code
_entity_poly.pdbx_strand_id
1 'polypeptide(L)'
;VSCFTPLLIISGYLQGRTQSKAGHVKTAKSFAEEGGRYAIEAIQNIRTIATLNQERFFIEKYKNVFDKDFKNKLCKIPIQALGKAIGNSFLYFIHVTAFSYGASLVESGNMDFVQVFRVFIVINFASMSIGRSTSSMPDYTVAKAATERILTFLDQISAIDPYNDKGLKP
;
A
#
# COMPACT_ATOMS: atom_id res chain seq x y z
N VAL A 1 9.65 -27.43 1.06
CA VAL A 1 9.30 -26.02 1.42
C VAL A 1 10.54 -25.16 1.65
N SER A 2 11.56 -25.64 2.37
CA SER A 2 12.77 -24.88 2.72
C SER A 2 13.66 -24.40 1.55
N CYS A 3 13.51 -24.96 0.35
CA CYS A 3 14.26 -24.52 -0.84
C CYS A 3 13.61 -23.28 -1.51
N PHE A 4 12.29 -23.11 -1.36
CA PHE A 4 11.55 -22.00 -1.96
C PHE A 4 11.38 -20.79 -1.04
N THR A 5 11.59 -20.97 0.27
CA THR A 5 11.53 -19.89 1.27
C THR A 5 12.45 -18.71 1.00
N PRO A 6 13.76 -18.87 0.66
CA PRO A 6 14.61 -17.70 0.35
C PRO A 6 14.12 -16.94 -0.89
N LEU A 7 13.65 -17.65 -1.92
CA LEU A 7 13.10 -17.03 -3.12
C LEU A 7 11.81 -16.24 -2.82
N LEU A 8 10.92 -16.78 -1.98
CA LEU A 8 9.70 -16.11 -1.55
C LEU A 8 9.97 -14.88 -0.69
N ILE A 9 10.96 -14.94 0.22
CA ILE A 9 11.37 -13.80 1.05
C ILE A 9 11.95 -12.69 0.18
N ILE A 10 12.84 -13.02 -0.77
CA ILE A 10 13.43 -12.04 -1.70
C ILE A 10 12.35 -11.42 -2.59
N SER A 11 11.42 -12.23 -3.11
CA SER A 11 10.29 -11.74 -3.91
C SER A 11 9.35 -10.84 -3.11
N GLY A 12 9.00 -11.22 -1.89
CA GLY A 12 8.20 -10.40 -0.97
C GLY A 12 8.89 -9.09 -0.60
N TYR A 13 10.22 -9.12 -0.40
CA TYR A 13 11.01 -7.91 -0.16
C TYR A 13 11.06 -6.97 -1.37
N LEU A 14 11.23 -7.51 -2.58
CA LEU A 14 11.21 -6.75 -3.83
C LEU A 14 9.83 -6.17 -4.11
N GLN A 15 8.76 -6.96 -3.92
CA GLN A 15 7.38 -6.52 -4.11
C GLN A 15 6.99 -5.46 -3.08
N GLY A 16 7.33 -5.68 -1.81
CA GLY A 16 7.17 -4.69 -0.74
C GLY A 16 7.96 -3.41 -1.02
N ARG A 17 9.16 -3.52 -1.61
CA ARG A 17 9.91 -2.34 -2.08
C ARG A 17 9.31 -1.68 -3.29
N THR A 18 8.74 -2.38 -4.26
CA THR A 18 8.07 -1.75 -5.42
C THR A 18 6.77 -1.06 -5.01
N GLN A 19 6.10 -1.60 -4.00
CA GLN A 19 4.86 -1.03 -3.44
C GLN A 19 5.16 0.15 -2.49
N SER A 20 6.22 0.05 -1.66
CA SER A 20 6.65 1.09 -0.72
C SER A 20 7.55 2.16 -1.33
N LYS A 21 8.46 1.81 -2.24
CA LYS A 21 9.30 2.77 -2.97
C LYS A 21 8.54 3.30 -4.19
N ALA A 22 8.02 4.51 -3.98
CA ALA A 22 8.24 5.67 -4.84
C ALA A 22 7.54 5.77 -6.21
N GLY A 23 7.01 4.70 -6.81
CA GLY A 23 6.40 4.78 -8.15
C GLY A 23 4.91 5.14 -8.17
N HIS A 24 4.14 4.62 -7.21
CA HIS A 24 2.68 4.84 -7.09
C HIS A 24 2.37 5.94 -6.09
N VAL A 25 3.01 5.91 -4.92
CA VAL A 25 2.78 6.89 -3.87
C VAL A 25 3.24 8.28 -4.29
N LYS A 26 4.42 8.44 -4.95
CA LYS A 26 4.88 9.78 -5.37
C LYS A 26 4.03 10.37 -6.50
N THR A 27 3.64 9.56 -7.49
CA THR A 27 2.83 10.03 -8.62
C THR A 27 1.39 10.32 -8.19
N ALA A 28 0.78 9.43 -7.40
CA ALA A 28 -0.55 9.69 -6.82
C ALA A 28 -0.54 10.88 -5.85
N LYS A 29 0.53 11.05 -5.05
CA LYS A 29 0.69 12.20 -4.17
C LYS A 29 0.89 13.50 -4.94
N SER A 30 1.65 13.48 -6.04
CA SER A 30 1.82 14.64 -6.92
C SER A 30 0.50 15.06 -7.59
N PHE A 31 -0.31 14.12 -8.07
CA PHE A 31 -1.66 14.43 -8.57
C PHE A 31 -2.55 14.99 -7.46
N ALA A 32 -2.56 14.34 -6.28
CA ALA A 32 -3.38 14.79 -5.15
C ALA A 32 -2.98 16.19 -4.66
N GLU A 33 -1.69 16.51 -4.65
CA GLU A 33 -1.19 17.84 -4.29
C GLU A 33 -1.54 18.89 -5.35
N GLU A 34 -1.21 18.65 -6.62
CA GLU A 34 -1.37 19.66 -7.66
C GLU A 34 -2.83 19.80 -8.13
N GLY A 35 -3.52 18.68 -8.36
CA GLY A 35 -4.96 18.68 -8.70
C GLY A 35 -5.83 19.13 -7.53
N GLY A 36 -5.47 18.71 -6.31
CA GLY A 36 -6.13 19.16 -5.08
C GLY A 36 -5.97 20.67 -4.87
N ARG A 37 -4.79 21.23 -5.12
CA ARG A 37 -4.55 22.68 -5.03
C ARG A 37 -5.48 23.47 -5.96
N TYR A 38 -5.55 23.12 -7.25
CA TYR A 38 -6.43 23.83 -8.20
C TYR A 38 -7.91 23.71 -7.83
N ALA A 39 -8.34 22.54 -7.33
CA ALA A 39 -9.71 22.34 -6.87
C ALA A 39 -10.03 23.17 -5.62
N ILE A 40 -9.14 23.17 -4.62
CA ILE A 40 -9.30 23.96 -3.39
C ILE A 40 -9.35 25.46 -3.71
N GLU A 41 -8.44 25.94 -4.55
CA GLU A 41 -8.38 27.34 -4.96
C GLU A 41 -9.67 27.78 -5.68
N ALA A 42 -10.20 26.92 -6.54
CA ALA A 42 -11.45 27.16 -7.25
C ALA A 42 -12.67 27.22 -6.31
N ILE A 43 -12.72 26.32 -5.32
CA ILE A 43 -13.81 26.28 -4.34
C ILE A 43 -13.76 27.48 -3.40
N GLN A 44 -12.57 27.83 -2.90
CA GLN A 44 -12.38 28.97 -1.99
C GLN A 44 -12.72 30.31 -2.64
N ASN A 45 -12.44 30.45 -3.95
CA ASN A 45 -12.61 31.71 -4.68
C ASN A 45 -13.73 31.67 -5.74
N ILE A 46 -14.76 30.84 -5.52
CA ILE A 46 -15.81 30.61 -6.52
C ILE A 46 -16.51 31.89 -7.01
N ARG A 47 -16.75 32.85 -6.09
CA ARG A 47 -17.39 34.14 -6.44
C ARG A 47 -16.50 34.95 -7.38
N THR A 48 -15.19 35.02 -7.10
CA THR A 48 -14.20 35.73 -7.92
C THR A 48 -14.07 35.10 -9.30
N ILE A 49 -14.01 33.77 -9.38
CA ILE A 49 -13.87 33.04 -10.65
C ILE A 49 -15.12 33.20 -11.52
N ALA A 50 -16.31 33.14 -10.91
CA ALA A 50 -17.58 33.38 -11.61
C ALA A 50 -17.66 34.83 -12.13
N THR A 51 -17.26 35.82 -11.34
CA THR A 51 -17.24 37.23 -11.79
C THR A 51 -16.23 37.50 -12.90
N LEU A 52 -15.10 36.78 -12.92
CA LEU A 52 -14.08 36.88 -13.98
C LEU A 52 -14.36 35.95 -15.17
N ASN A 53 -15.41 35.13 -15.09
CA ASN A 53 -15.78 34.12 -16.09
C ASN A 53 -14.61 33.17 -16.46
N GLN A 54 -13.79 32.81 -15.45
CA GLN A 54 -12.56 32.00 -15.61
C GLN A 54 -12.74 30.52 -15.25
N GLU A 55 -13.97 30.02 -15.14
CA GLU A 55 -14.24 28.63 -14.75
C GLU A 55 -13.57 27.61 -15.68
N ARG A 56 -13.59 27.89 -16.99
CA ARG A 56 -12.96 27.02 -18.02
C ARG A 56 -11.45 26.88 -17.81
N PHE A 57 -10.77 27.94 -17.39
CA PHE A 57 -9.33 27.93 -17.15
C PHE A 57 -8.97 26.94 -16.02
N PHE A 58 -9.69 26.97 -14.90
CA PHE A 58 -9.46 26.06 -13.78
C PHE A 58 -9.81 24.61 -14.14
N ILE A 59 -10.89 24.39 -14.88
CA ILE A 59 -11.28 23.06 -15.37
C ILE A 59 -10.19 22.47 -16.27
N GLU A 60 -9.64 23.26 -17.19
CA GLU A 60 -8.58 22.82 -18.10
C GLU A 60 -7.29 22.50 -17.35
N LYS A 61 -6.90 23.32 -16.36
CA LYS A 61 -5.74 23.03 -15.50
C LYS A 61 -5.91 21.73 -14.73
N TYR A 62 -7.07 21.50 -14.13
CA TYR A 62 -7.36 20.25 -13.44
C TYR A 62 -7.30 19.05 -14.40
N LYS A 63 -7.93 19.16 -15.58
CA LYS A 63 -7.93 18.11 -16.60
C LYS A 63 -6.52 17.76 -17.08
N ASN A 64 -5.66 18.75 -17.30
CA ASN A 64 -4.28 18.52 -17.71
C ASN A 64 -3.48 17.73 -16.66
N VAL A 65 -3.66 18.05 -15.38
CA VAL A 65 -3.04 17.32 -14.27
C VAL A 65 -3.55 15.88 -14.21
N PHE A 66 -4.87 15.68 -14.40
CA PHE A 66 -5.49 14.35 -14.45
C PHE A 66 -4.99 13.52 -15.64
N ASP A 67 -5.00 14.06 -16.86
CA ASP A 67 -4.60 13.34 -18.07
C ASP A 67 -3.13 12.89 -18.01
N LYS A 68 -2.26 13.72 -17.41
CA LYS A 68 -0.84 13.37 -17.19
C LYS A 68 -0.69 12.20 -16.22
N ASP A 69 -1.42 12.20 -15.11
CA ASP A 69 -1.42 11.08 -14.15
C ASP A 69 -2.03 9.81 -14.75
N PHE A 70 -3.13 9.96 -15.50
CA PHE A 70 -3.82 8.86 -16.16
C PHE A 70 -2.94 8.15 -17.19
N LYS A 71 -2.24 8.90 -18.07
CA LYS A 71 -1.28 8.32 -19.02
C LYS A 71 -0.15 7.58 -18.33
N ASN A 72 0.41 8.16 -17.27
CA ASN A 72 1.47 7.52 -16.48
C ASN A 72 1.00 6.23 -15.82
N LYS A 73 -0.24 6.19 -15.33
CA LYS A 73 -0.84 4.97 -14.77
C LYS A 73 -1.01 3.92 -15.87
N LEU A 74 -1.60 4.27 -17.01
CA LEU A 74 -1.82 3.34 -18.12
C LEU A 74 -0.52 2.66 -18.59
N CYS A 75 0.58 3.40 -18.73
CA CYS A 75 1.87 2.81 -19.09
C CYS A 75 2.42 1.85 -18.02
N LYS A 76 2.10 2.08 -16.74
CA LYS A 76 2.58 1.25 -15.62
C LYS A 76 1.71 0.02 -15.33
N ILE A 77 0.44 0.01 -15.76
CA ILE A 77 -0.49 -1.11 -15.56
C ILE A 77 0.06 -2.45 -16.09
N PRO A 78 0.50 -2.58 -17.35
CA PRO A 78 0.90 -3.88 -17.90
C PRO A 78 2.12 -4.46 -17.18
N ILE A 79 3.07 -3.63 -16.77
CA ILE A 79 4.27 -4.04 -16.02
C ILE A 79 3.87 -4.61 -14.65
N GLN A 80 2.95 -3.95 -13.96
CA GLN A 80 2.43 -4.44 -12.67
C GLN A 80 1.60 -5.70 -12.82
N ALA A 81 0.74 -5.74 -13.84
CA ALA A 81 -0.10 -6.90 -14.14
C ALA A 81 0.78 -8.12 -14.45
N LEU A 82 1.83 -7.95 -15.26
CA LEU A 82 2.78 -9.01 -15.59
C LEU A 82 3.54 -9.49 -14.35
N GLY A 83 4.05 -8.56 -13.53
CA GLY A 83 4.73 -8.91 -12.28
C GLY A 83 3.82 -9.69 -11.32
N LYS A 84 2.55 -9.29 -11.21
CA LYS A 84 1.55 -9.98 -10.39
C LYS A 84 1.16 -11.34 -10.96
N ALA A 85 1.01 -11.44 -12.28
CA ALA A 85 0.68 -12.69 -12.97
C ALA A 85 1.79 -13.73 -12.79
N ILE A 86 3.05 -13.34 -13.02
CA ILE A 86 4.21 -14.22 -12.82
C ILE A 86 4.28 -14.68 -11.35
N GLY A 87 4.09 -13.77 -10.40
CA GLY A 87 4.07 -14.11 -8.98
C GLY A 87 3.02 -15.16 -8.61
N ASN A 88 1.79 -15.02 -9.14
CA ASN A 88 0.72 -15.99 -8.92
C ASN A 88 1.00 -17.33 -9.62
N SER A 89 1.59 -17.34 -10.81
CA SER A 89 1.95 -18.59 -11.51
C SER A 89 2.94 -19.44 -10.71
N PHE A 90 3.93 -18.84 -10.05
CA PHE A 90 4.87 -19.56 -9.19
C PHE A 90 4.20 -20.29 -8.02
N LEU A 91 3.12 -19.75 -7.46
CA LEU A 91 2.36 -20.42 -6.39
C LEU A 91 1.76 -21.73 -6.87
N TYR A 92 1.21 -21.76 -8.09
CA TYR A 92 0.67 -22.98 -8.69
C TYR A 92 1.76 -24.02 -8.96
N PHE A 93 2.93 -23.60 -9.45
CA PHE A 93 4.06 -24.51 -9.63
C PHE A 93 4.50 -25.14 -8.30
N ILE A 94 4.59 -24.36 -7.23
CA ILE A 94 4.91 -24.86 -5.88
C ILE A 94 3.87 -25.89 -5.42
N HIS A 95 2.58 -25.65 -5.70
CA HIS A 95 1.52 -26.60 -5.35
C HIS A 95 1.67 -27.93 -6.09
N VAL A 96 1.91 -27.88 -7.40
CA VAL A 96 2.13 -29.10 -8.22
C VAL A 96 3.33 -29.88 -7.70
N THR A 97 4.47 -29.21 -7.45
CA THR A 97 5.66 -29.88 -6.91
C THR A 97 5.41 -30.48 -5.52
N ALA A 98 4.65 -29.79 -4.66
CA ALA A 98 4.30 -30.30 -3.34
C ALA A 98 3.43 -31.57 -3.42
N PHE A 99 2.45 -31.60 -4.33
CA PHE A 99 1.62 -32.79 -4.54
C PHE A 99 2.39 -33.94 -5.20
N SER A 100 3.24 -33.68 -6.19
CA SER A 100 4.08 -34.73 -6.80
C SER A 100 5.01 -35.38 -5.78
N TYR A 101 5.64 -34.59 -4.91
CA TYR A 101 6.46 -35.13 -3.82
C TYR A 101 5.62 -35.87 -2.78
N GLY A 102 4.44 -35.34 -2.44
CA GLY A 102 3.48 -36.01 -1.55
C GLY A 102 3.05 -37.37 -2.07
N ALA A 103 2.80 -37.49 -3.38
CA ALA A 103 2.44 -38.75 -4.03
C ALA A 103 3.54 -39.81 -3.92
N SER A 104 4.80 -39.45 -4.18
CA SER A 104 5.94 -40.38 -3.99
C SER A 104 6.12 -40.83 -2.53
N LEU A 105 5.71 -40.00 -1.56
CA LEU A 105 5.76 -40.34 -0.14
C LEU A 105 4.68 -41.35 0.28
N VAL A 106 3.52 -41.28 -0.37
CA VAL A 106 2.43 -42.25 -0.20
C VAL A 106 2.80 -43.58 -0.86
N GLU A 107 3.39 -43.54 -2.07
CA GLU A 107 3.82 -44.74 -2.80
C GLU A 107 4.91 -45.53 -2.04
N SER A 108 5.83 -44.83 -1.37
CA SER A 108 6.86 -45.44 -0.53
C SER A 108 6.36 -45.95 0.84
N GLY A 109 5.06 -45.80 1.15
CA GLY A 109 4.45 -46.27 2.39
C GLY A 109 4.84 -45.48 3.64
N ASN A 110 5.54 -44.35 3.48
CA ASN A 110 6.02 -43.54 4.60
C ASN A 110 4.93 -42.65 5.22
N MET A 111 3.87 -42.31 4.47
CA MET A 111 2.73 -41.52 4.93
C MET A 111 1.43 -41.99 4.30
N ASP A 112 0.34 -41.84 5.04
CA ASP A 112 -1.00 -42.03 4.51
C ASP A 112 -1.48 -40.80 3.72
N PHE A 113 -2.38 -41.01 2.76
CA PHE A 113 -2.96 -39.96 1.92
C PHE A 113 -3.63 -38.86 2.77
N VAL A 114 -4.33 -39.24 3.85
CA VAL A 114 -5.01 -38.29 4.73
C VAL A 114 -4.00 -37.39 5.46
N GLN A 115 -2.85 -37.94 5.85
CA GLN A 115 -1.81 -37.18 6.54
C GLN A 115 -1.19 -36.13 5.63
N VAL A 116 -0.88 -36.48 4.38
CA VAL A 116 -0.36 -35.54 3.38
C VAL A 116 -1.33 -34.39 3.14
N PHE A 117 -2.61 -34.69 2.95
CA PHE A 117 -3.63 -33.67 2.70
C PHE A 117 -3.84 -32.75 3.91
N ARG A 118 -3.80 -33.30 5.13
CA ARG A 118 -3.90 -32.53 6.37
C ARG A 118 -2.76 -31.52 6.51
N VAL A 119 -1.52 -31.94 6.27
CA VAL A 119 -0.35 -31.06 6.32
C VAL A 119 -0.45 -29.97 5.26
N PHE A 120 -0.88 -30.33 4.04
CA PHE A 120 -1.06 -29.38 2.95
C PHE A 120 -2.06 -28.26 3.31
N ILE A 121 -3.23 -28.60 3.85
CA ILE A 121 -4.24 -27.61 4.24
C ILE A 121 -3.71 -26.69 5.35
N VAL A 122 -3.08 -27.26 6.39
CA VAL A 122 -2.57 -26.48 7.54
C VAL A 122 -1.52 -25.46 7.08
N ILE A 123 -0.58 -25.87 6.22
CA ILE A 123 0.47 -24.97 5.70
C ILE A 123 -0.13 -23.85 4.85
N ASN A 124 -1.10 -24.15 4.00
CA ASN A 124 -1.76 -23.13 3.17
C ASN A 124 -2.53 -22.12 4.02
N PHE A 125 -3.28 -22.58 5.01
CA PHE A 125 -4.02 -21.69 5.90
C PHE A 125 -3.10 -20.82 6.77
N ALA A 126 -2.01 -21.38 7.29
CA ALA A 126 -0.99 -20.63 8.03
C ALA A 126 -0.35 -19.56 7.13
N SER A 127 0.04 -19.93 5.92
CA SER A 127 0.64 -19.00 4.94
C SER A 127 -0.30 -17.86 4.59
N MET A 128 -1.59 -18.15 4.37
CA MET A 128 -2.61 -17.14 4.08
C MET A 128 -2.87 -16.20 5.28
N SER A 129 -2.79 -16.71 6.51
CA SER A 129 -2.92 -15.92 7.73
C SER A 129 -1.72 -14.98 7.93
N ILE A 130 -0.51 -15.47 7.68
CA ILE A 130 0.72 -14.66 7.69
C ILE A 130 0.67 -13.60 6.58
N GLY A 131 0.23 -13.96 5.37
CA GLY A 131 0.11 -13.04 4.25
C GLY A 131 -0.84 -11.88 4.54
N ARG A 132 -2.02 -12.17 5.12
CA ARG A 132 -2.96 -11.14 5.57
C ARG A 132 -2.36 -10.23 6.64
N SER A 133 -1.70 -10.80 7.66
CA SER A 133 -1.05 -10.03 8.72
C SER A 133 0.06 -9.12 8.18
N THR A 134 0.84 -9.63 7.23
CA THR A 134 1.92 -8.88 6.57
C THR A 134 1.37 -7.71 5.75
N SER A 135 0.19 -7.86 5.13
CA SER A 135 -0.43 -6.79 4.36
C SER A 135 -0.91 -5.60 5.21
N SER A 136 -1.21 -5.83 6.50
CA SER A 136 -1.61 -4.78 7.44
C SER A 136 -0.43 -4.08 8.13
N MET A 137 0.80 -4.59 7.92
CA MET A 137 2.00 -4.06 8.57
C MET A 137 2.34 -2.61 8.17
N PRO A 138 2.17 -2.16 6.91
CA PRO A 138 2.37 -0.76 6.53
C PRO A 138 1.46 0.20 7.29
N ASP A 139 0.17 -0.14 7.45
CA ASP A 139 -0.79 0.68 8.17
C ASP A 139 -0.39 0.84 9.64
N TYR A 140 0.12 -0.23 10.25
CA TYR A 140 0.68 -0.16 11.61
C TYR A 140 1.86 0.81 11.70
N THR A 141 2.76 0.81 10.72
CA THR A 141 3.89 1.77 10.70
C THR A 141 3.44 3.21 10.55
N VAL A 142 2.42 3.46 9.72
CA VAL A 142 1.84 4.81 9.54
C VAL A 142 1.11 5.26 10.81
N ALA A 143 0.32 4.36 11.43
CA ALA A 143 -0.38 4.64 12.67
C ALA A 143 0.60 4.99 13.80
N LYS A 144 1.68 4.21 13.96
CA LYS A 144 2.72 4.50 14.95
C LYS A 144 3.35 5.89 14.74
N ALA A 145 3.70 6.23 13.50
CA ALA A 145 4.28 7.53 13.17
C ALA A 145 3.28 8.68 13.39
N ALA A 146 1.99 8.47 13.16
CA ALA A 146 0.95 9.45 13.42
C ALA A 146 0.75 9.68 14.92
N THR A 147 0.69 8.61 15.72
CA THR A 147 0.58 8.69 17.18
C THR A 147 1.77 9.42 17.79
N GLU A 148 2.99 9.13 17.33
CA GLU A 148 4.20 9.84 17.77
C GLU A 148 4.10 11.35 17.53
N ARG A 149 3.61 11.78 16.36
CA ARG A 149 3.40 13.21 16.07
C ARG A 149 2.37 13.86 16.98
N ILE A 150 1.26 13.16 17.27
CA ILE A 150 0.20 13.68 18.14
C ILE A 150 0.72 13.80 19.58
N LEU A 151 1.44 12.80 20.08
CA LEU A 151 2.04 12.84 21.41
C LEU A 151 3.08 13.95 21.53
N THR A 152 3.98 14.08 20.55
CA THR A 152 4.95 15.20 20.53
C THR A 152 4.27 16.56 20.52
N PHE A 153 3.16 16.70 19.80
CA PHE A 153 2.37 17.95 19.81
C PHE A 153 1.69 18.19 21.16
N LEU A 154 1.16 17.15 21.80
CA LEU A 154 0.50 17.25 23.11
C LEU A 154 1.49 17.59 24.23
N ASP A 155 2.68 17.00 24.19
CA ASP A 155 3.73 17.21 25.18
C ASP A 155 4.48 18.54 24.98
N GLN A 156 4.20 19.26 23.89
CA GLN A 156 4.84 20.55 23.60
C GLN A 156 4.28 21.65 24.52
N ILE A 157 5.09 22.09 25.48
CA ILE A 157 4.77 23.27 26.30
C ILE A 157 4.98 24.54 25.46
N SER A 158 3.93 25.37 25.36
CA SER A 158 3.96 26.64 24.62
C SER A 158 4.84 27.65 25.33
N ALA A 159 5.68 28.41 24.59
CA ALA A 159 6.51 29.47 25.17
C ALA A 159 5.68 30.61 25.79
N ILE A 160 4.50 30.87 25.24
CA ILE A 160 3.47 31.75 25.81
C ILE A 160 2.29 30.84 26.11
N ASP A 161 2.06 30.58 27.39
CA ASP A 161 0.96 29.71 27.83
C ASP A 161 -0.32 30.55 28.03
N PRO A 162 -1.33 30.41 27.15
CA PRO A 162 -2.59 31.14 27.28
C PRO A 162 -3.45 30.64 28.44
N TYR A 163 -3.14 29.48 29.03
CA TYR A 163 -3.83 28.93 30.21
C TYR A 163 -3.14 29.31 31.53
N ASN A 164 -2.02 30.04 31.48
CA ASN A 164 -1.30 30.47 32.66
C ASN A 164 -1.99 31.66 33.34
N ASP A 165 -2.55 31.42 34.52
CA ASP A 165 -3.37 32.40 35.25
C ASP A 165 -2.55 33.43 36.06
N LYS A 166 -1.23 33.48 35.85
CA LYS A 166 -0.28 34.36 36.56
C LYS A 166 -0.18 35.77 35.98
N GLY A 167 -1.01 36.13 35.01
CA GLY A 167 -1.07 37.49 34.45
C GLY A 167 -1.78 38.47 35.40
N LEU A 168 -1.40 39.76 35.34
CA LEU A 168 -2.15 40.83 35.99
C LEU A 168 -3.54 40.94 35.35
N LYS A 169 -4.58 40.59 36.11
CA LYS A 169 -5.98 40.75 35.73
C LYS A 169 -6.44 42.17 36.13
N PRO A 170 -7.11 42.93 35.24
CA PRO A 170 -7.62 44.26 35.55
C PRO A 170 -8.78 44.24 36.55
#